data_AF-A0A662D786-F1
#
_entry.id   AF-A0A662D786-F1
#
_cell.length_a   1.000
_cell.length_b   1.000
_cell.length_c   1.000
_cell.angle_alpha   90.00
_cell.angle_beta   90.00
_cell.angle_gamma   90.00
#
_symmetry.space_group_name_H-M   'P 1'
#
loop_
_entity.id
_entity.type
_entity.pdbx_description
1 polymer ?
#
loop_
_entity_poly.entity_id
_entity_poly.type
_entity_poly.pdbx_seq_one_letter_code
_entity_poly.pdbx_strand_id
1 'polypeptide(L)'
;MAKPILWQEITWPEVKKLSEESGIAILPIGSTEQHGFHCPCGVATYNAIELSKMVSERTGVIVAPPAWYGSNPYFHYGFIGTIPIRATVQIELVRDIVKGIVNSGFKKIIIMQAHGQWWTLHTALQEIALDVDCFMAVVTWWELACEKIKEVCETPFKHA
;
A
#
# COMPACT_ATOMS: atom_id res chain seq x y z
N MET A 1 21.17 -9.13 -4.45
CA MET A 1 20.09 -8.36 -5.10
C MET A 1 20.41 -6.87 -4.93
N ALA A 2 19.91 -6.00 -5.81
CA ALA A 2 20.12 -4.55 -5.65
C ALA A 2 19.41 -4.05 -4.38
N LYS A 3 19.82 -2.92 -3.81
CA LYS A 3 19.14 -2.31 -2.65
C LYS A 3 17.80 -1.70 -3.12
N PRO A 4 16.70 -1.80 -2.35
CA PRO A 4 15.45 -1.12 -2.72
C PRO A 4 15.62 0.40 -2.66
N ILE A 5 14.90 1.11 -3.52
CA ILE A 5 14.87 2.57 -3.56
C ILE A 5 13.68 3.05 -2.75
N LEU A 6 13.95 3.63 -1.57
CA LEU A 6 12.94 4.12 -0.65
C LEU A 6 12.89 5.65 -0.70
N TRP A 7 11.69 6.20 -0.91
CA TRP A 7 11.49 7.65 -1.10
C TRP A 7 12.04 8.46 0.08
N GLN A 8 11.82 8.00 1.31
CA GLN A 8 12.29 8.67 2.53
C GLN A 8 13.80 8.54 2.78
N GLU A 9 14.53 7.78 1.98
CA GLU A 9 15.99 7.59 2.12
C GLU A 9 16.80 8.33 1.03
N ILE A 10 16.14 9.01 0.09
CA ILE A 10 16.78 9.70 -1.02
C ILE A 10 16.40 11.18 -1.04
N THR A 11 17.19 11.98 -1.75
CA THR A 11 17.01 13.41 -1.89
C THR A 11 15.98 13.75 -2.98
N TRP A 12 15.33 14.91 -2.88
CA TRP A 12 14.33 15.33 -3.87
C TRP A 12 14.85 15.39 -5.34
N PRO A 13 16.14 15.71 -5.63
CA PRO A 13 16.66 15.60 -7.00
C PRO A 13 16.72 14.16 -7.51
N GLU A 14 17.01 13.20 -6.64
CA GLU A 14 16.99 11.77 -6.99
C GLU A 14 15.57 11.29 -7.26
N VAL A 15 14.59 11.76 -6.47
CA VAL A 15 13.16 11.52 -6.73
C VAL A 15 12.76 12.05 -8.11
N LYS A 16 13.14 13.30 -8.43
CA LYS A 16 12.86 13.92 -9.75
C LYS A 16 13.46 13.11 -10.90
N LYS A 17 14.70 12.65 -10.74
CA LYS A 17 15.36 11.80 -11.76
C LYS A 17 14.57 10.51 -12.00
N LEU A 18 14.12 9.83 -10.94
CA LEU A 18 13.36 8.59 -11.05
C LEU A 18 11.96 8.78 -11.67
N SER A 19 11.34 9.94 -11.45
CA SER A 19 10.07 10.28 -12.08
C SER A 19 10.21 10.57 -13.58
N GLU A 20 11.35 11.13 -14.02
CA GLU A 20 11.69 11.34 -15.43
C GLU A 20 12.11 10.05 -16.15
N GLU A 21 12.77 9.11 -15.46
CA GLU A 21 13.25 7.84 -16.02
C GLU A 21 12.17 6.75 -16.03
N SER A 22 11.74 6.30 -14.85
CA SER A 22 10.79 5.18 -14.71
C SER A 22 9.34 5.65 -14.75
N GLY A 23 9.07 6.82 -14.17
CA GLY A 23 7.73 7.38 -14.00
C GLY A 23 6.77 6.54 -13.14
N ILE A 24 7.25 5.49 -12.46
CA ILE A 24 6.44 4.58 -11.63
C ILE A 24 6.83 4.72 -10.16
N ALA A 25 5.83 4.77 -9.28
CA ALA A 25 6.00 4.64 -7.84
C ALA A 25 5.12 3.53 -7.27
N ILE A 26 5.61 2.83 -6.25
CA ILE A 26 4.82 1.87 -5.45
C ILE A 26 4.41 2.57 -4.16
N LEU A 27 3.11 2.55 -3.83
CA LEU A 27 2.58 3.07 -2.56
C LEU A 27 2.13 1.89 -1.68
N PRO A 28 2.87 1.56 -0.62
CA PRO A 28 2.47 0.51 0.32
C PRO A 28 1.33 0.98 1.23
N ILE A 29 0.25 0.22 1.32
CA ILE A 29 -0.87 0.51 2.20
C ILE A 29 -1.25 -0.73 3.02
N GLY A 30 -1.16 -0.59 4.34
CA GLY A 30 -1.62 -1.58 5.31
C GLY A 30 -2.55 -0.95 6.36
N SER A 31 -2.44 -1.44 7.59
CA SER A 31 -3.10 -0.87 8.77
C SER A 31 -2.39 -1.36 10.05
N THR A 32 -2.72 -0.74 11.16
CA THR A 32 -2.35 -1.18 12.51
C THR A 32 -3.58 -1.83 13.14
N GLU A 33 -3.62 -3.16 13.16
CA GLU A 33 -4.80 -3.96 13.45
C GLU A 33 -4.45 -5.29 14.12
N GLN A 34 -5.29 -5.72 15.07
CA GLN A 34 -5.22 -7.05 15.65
C GLN A 34 -5.15 -8.15 14.56
N HIS A 35 -4.22 -9.10 14.70
CA HIS A 35 -4.12 -10.28 13.84
C HIS A 35 -3.99 -11.54 14.71
N GLY A 36 -4.96 -11.72 15.62
CA GLY A 36 -4.94 -12.81 16.58
C GLY A 36 -3.74 -12.76 17.54
N PHE A 37 -3.48 -13.88 18.22
CA PHE A 37 -2.47 -13.95 19.29
C PHE A 37 -1.03 -14.10 18.81
N HIS A 38 -0.81 -14.39 17.52
CA HIS A 38 0.48 -14.84 17.00
C HIS A 38 1.13 -13.84 16.04
N CYS A 39 0.36 -12.95 15.40
CA CYS A 39 0.90 -11.94 14.49
C CYS A 39 1.03 -10.57 15.16
N PRO A 40 2.03 -9.76 14.76
CA PRO A 40 2.14 -8.38 15.21
C PRO A 40 1.01 -7.51 14.64
N CYS A 41 0.59 -6.49 15.38
CA CYS A 41 -0.49 -5.58 14.93
C CYS A 41 -0.14 -4.78 13.66
N GLY A 42 1.13 -4.73 13.27
CA GLY A 42 1.59 -4.06 12.05
C GLY A 42 1.74 -4.99 10.84
N VAL A 43 1.37 -6.27 10.94
CA VAL A 43 1.69 -7.29 9.92
C VAL A 43 1.21 -6.91 8.51
N ALA A 44 0.03 -6.31 8.38
CA ALA A 44 -0.48 -5.80 7.12
C ALA A 44 0.49 -4.79 6.48
N THR A 45 0.90 -3.78 7.24
CA THR A 45 1.83 -2.75 6.75
C THR A 45 3.22 -3.32 6.48
N TYR A 46 3.73 -4.23 7.33
CA TYR A 46 5.00 -4.91 7.08
C TYR A 46 4.97 -5.71 5.78
N ASN A 47 3.89 -6.46 5.52
CA ASN A 47 3.73 -7.21 4.27
C ASN A 47 3.75 -6.27 3.05
N ALA A 48 3.01 -5.15 3.09
CA ALA A 48 3.03 -4.17 2.01
C ALA A 48 4.44 -3.59 1.77
N ILE A 49 5.16 -3.24 2.84
CA ILE A 49 6.52 -2.68 2.78
C ILE A 49 7.50 -3.69 2.17
N GLU A 50 7.56 -4.91 2.71
CA GLU A 50 8.57 -5.88 2.29
C GLU A 50 8.31 -6.40 0.88
N LEU A 51 7.05 -6.62 0.49
CA LEU A 51 6.72 -6.95 -0.91
C LEU A 51 7.09 -5.80 -1.86
N SER A 52 6.82 -4.55 -1.48
CA SER A 52 7.19 -3.38 -2.31
C SER A 52 8.71 -3.25 -2.46
N LYS A 53 9.47 -3.49 -1.40
CA LYS A 53 10.94 -3.55 -1.45
C LYS A 53 11.41 -4.65 -2.39
N MET A 54 10.89 -5.87 -2.27
CA MET A 54 11.28 -6.98 -3.14
C MET A 54 11.01 -6.68 -4.63
N VAL A 55 9.94 -5.95 -4.94
CA VAL A 55 9.68 -5.45 -6.31
C VAL A 55 10.71 -4.39 -6.68
N SER A 56 10.98 -3.42 -5.81
CA SER A 56 11.97 -2.36 -6.03
C SER A 56 13.37 -2.92 -6.31
N GLU A 57 13.83 -3.90 -5.53
CA GLU A 57 15.13 -4.57 -5.72
C GLU A 57 15.29 -5.23 -7.09
N ARG A 58 14.18 -5.63 -7.72
CA ARG A 58 14.15 -6.30 -9.03
C ARG A 58 13.93 -5.35 -10.20
N THR A 59 13.32 -4.19 -9.95
CA THR A 59 12.80 -3.30 -11.01
C THR A 59 13.40 -1.89 -10.98
N GLY A 60 14.01 -1.49 -9.87
CA GLY A 60 14.46 -0.11 -9.64
C GLY A 60 13.32 0.88 -9.42
N VAL A 61 12.08 0.42 -9.25
CA VAL A 61 10.93 1.29 -8.98
C VAL A 61 11.00 1.82 -7.54
N ILE A 62 10.74 3.11 -7.36
CA ILE A 62 10.74 3.76 -6.04
C ILE A 62 9.54 3.32 -5.20
N VAL A 63 9.76 3.14 -3.90
CA VAL A 63 8.72 2.85 -2.91
C VAL A 63 8.45 4.10 -2.09
N ALA A 64 7.21 4.60 -2.15
CA ALA A 64 6.73 5.71 -1.34
C ALA A 64 6.61 5.31 0.15
N PRO A 65 6.56 6.28 1.08
CA PRO A 65 6.35 5.99 2.48
C PRO A 65 5.01 5.25 2.71
N PRO A 66 4.98 4.22 3.57
CA PRO A 66 3.79 3.41 3.78
C PRO A 66 2.71 4.15 4.58
N ALA A 67 1.43 3.85 4.30
CA ALA A 67 0.33 4.23 5.17
C ALA A 67 0.15 3.18 6.29
N TRP A 68 0.38 3.59 7.53
CA TRP A 68 0.28 2.75 8.73
C TRP A 68 -1.14 2.60 9.30
N TYR A 69 -2.06 3.44 8.83
CA TYR A 69 -3.45 3.48 9.30
C TYR A 69 -4.39 3.23 8.14
N GLY A 70 -5.31 2.30 8.33
CA GLY A 70 -6.37 1.96 7.39
C GLY A 70 -7.73 1.97 8.06
N SER A 71 -8.78 1.84 7.25
CA SER A 71 -10.13 1.61 7.72
C SER A 71 -10.37 0.14 8.01
N ASN A 72 -11.23 -0.14 8.98
CA ASN A 72 -11.43 -1.48 9.52
C ASN A 72 -12.93 -1.78 9.60
N PRO A 73 -13.35 -3.05 9.50
CA PRO A 73 -14.76 -3.39 9.69
C PRO A 73 -15.19 -3.11 11.12
N TYR A 74 -16.49 -2.89 11.33
CA TYR A 74 -17.04 -2.46 12.62
C TYR A 74 -16.63 -3.37 13.79
N PHE A 75 -16.46 -4.68 13.54
CA PHE A 75 -16.08 -5.66 14.56
C PHE A 75 -14.59 -5.63 14.93
N HIS A 76 -13.76 -4.82 14.26
CA HIS A 76 -12.37 -4.54 14.66
C HIS A 76 -12.24 -3.19 15.41
N TYR A 77 -13.28 -2.35 15.39
CA TYR A 77 -13.30 -1.15 16.23
C TYR A 77 -13.37 -1.55 17.71
N GLY A 78 -12.45 -1.03 18.52
CA GLY A 78 -12.35 -1.32 19.95
C GLY A 78 -11.53 -2.57 20.30
N PHE A 79 -11.04 -3.32 19.31
CA PHE A 79 -10.08 -4.40 19.58
C PHE A 79 -8.73 -3.84 20.04
N ILE A 80 -8.21 -4.37 21.14
CA ILE A 80 -6.89 -3.98 21.68
C ILE A 80 -5.82 -4.21 20.60
N GLY A 81 -5.00 -3.19 20.35
CA GLY A 81 -3.96 -3.20 19.30
C GLY A 81 -4.41 -2.67 17.95
N THR A 82 -5.72 -2.43 17.74
CA THR A 82 -6.24 -1.84 16.51
C THR A 82 -6.34 -0.31 16.63
N ILE A 83 -5.78 0.41 15.67
CA ILE A 83 -5.84 1.88 15.58
C ILE A 83 -6.51 2.23 14.23
N PRO A 84 -7.85 2.14 14.14
CA PRO A 84 -8.54 2.31 12.87
C PRO A 84 -8.79 3.78 12.57
N ILE A 85 -8.82 4.12 11.28
CA ILE A 85 -9.36 5.40 10.79
C ILE A 85 -10.70 5.17 10.09
N ARG A 86 -11.53 6.22 10.02
CA ARG A 86 -12.80 6.15 9.28
C ARG A 86 -12.51 5.91 7.79
N ALA A 87 -13.38 5.15 7.11
CA ALA A 87 -13.26 4.91 5.67
C ALA A 87 -13.14 6.20 4.84
N THR A 88 -13.92 7.23 5.18
CA THR A 88 -13.82 8.56 4.54
C THR A 88 -12.46 9.21 4.74
N VAL A 89 -11.83 9.06 5.91
CA VAL A 89 -10.48 9.58 6.16
C VAL A 89 -9.44 8.82 5.34
N GLN A 90 -9.58 7.51 5.21
CA GLN A 90 -8.67 6.74 4.36
C GLN A 90 -8.80 7.14 2.88
N ILE A 91 -10.02 7.37 2.40
CA ILE A 91 -10.27 7.83 1.03
C ILE A 91 -9.55 9.16 0.79
N GLU A 92 -9.79 10.18 1.64
CA GLU A 92 -9.14 11.49 1.51
C GLU A 92 -7.62 11.40 1.65
N LEU A 93 -7.11 10.61 2.60
CA LEU A 93 -5.67 10.40 2.80
C LEU A 93 -5.01 9.85 1.53
N VAL A 94 -5.60 8.83 0.91
CA VAL A 94 -5.06 8.21 -0.31
C VAL A 94 -5.10 9.20 -1.47
N ARG A 95 -6.17 9.98 -1.61
CA ARG A 95 -6.27 11.04 -2.62
C ARG A 95 -5.15 12.06 -2.48
N ASP A 96 -4.89 12.55 -1.27
CA ASP A 96 -3.84 13.54 -1.01
C ASP A 96 -2.43 12.97 -1.25
N ILE A 97 -2.18 11.72 -0.83
CA ILE A 97 -0.90 11.05 -1.09
C ILE A 97 -0.68 10.88 -2.60
N VAL A 98 -1.70 10.41 -3.33
CA VAL A 98 -1.64 10.27 -4.79
C VAL A 98 -1.35 11.61 -5.45
N LYS A 99 -2.05 12.69 -5.08
CA LYS A 99 -1.77 14.06 -5.58
C LYS A 99 -0.32 14.45 -5.34
N GLY A 100 0.21 14.19 -4.14
CA GLY A 100 1.61 14.48 -3.79
C GLY A 100 2.62 13.72 -4.65
N ILE A 101 2.37 12.43 -4.90
CA ILE A 101 3.22 11.60 -5.76
C ILE A 101 3.16 12.08 -7.21
N VAL A 102 1.98 12.38 -7.74
CA VAL A 102 1.80 12.91 -9.10
C VAL A 102 2.48 14.27 -9.27
N ASN A 103 2.37 15.16 -8.28
CA ASN A 103 3.04 16.47 -8.28
C ASN A 103 4.57 16.36 -8.31
N SER A 104 5.13 15.23 -7.88
CA SER A 104 6.56 14.93 -7.96
C SER A 104 7.00 14.41 -9.35
N GLY A 105 6.08 14.33 -10.31
CA GLY A 105 6.31 13.96 -11.70
C GLY A 105 5.95 12.52 -12.06
N PHE A 106 5.51 11.70 -11.11
CA PHE A 106 5.16 10.30 -11.39
C PHE A 106 3.84 10.17 -12.15
N LYS A 107 3.85 9.33 -13.19
CA LYS A 107 2.71 9.13 -14.10
C LYS A 107 2.05 7.76 -13.92
N LYS A 108 2.63 6.90 -13.09
CA LYS A 108 2.09 5.57 -12.76
C LYS A 108 2.25 5.30 -11.28
N ILE A 109 1.18 4.91 -10.60
CA ILE A 109 1.20 4.53 -9.18
C ILE A 109 0.61 3.13 -9.03
N ILE A 110 1.36 2.24 -8.38
CA ILE A 110 0.88 0.93 -7.99
C ILE A 110 0.71 0.94 -6.48
N ILE A 111 -0.52 0.82 -6.00
CA ILE A 111 -0.80 0.65 -4.59
C ILE A 111 -0.60 -0.83 -4.23
N MET A 112 0.40 -1.12 -3.41
CA MET A 112 0.59 -2.44 -2.81
C MET A 112 -0.30 -2.53 -1.56
N GLN A 113 -1.50 -3.07 -1.75
CA GLN A 113 -2.48 -3.22 -0.69
C GLN A 113 -2.23 -4.52 0.08
N ALA A 114 -2.32 -4.43 1.41
CA ALA A 114 -2.15 -5.57 2.30
C ALA A 114 -3.10 -5.55 3.51
N HIS A 115 -4.20 -4.81 3.45
CA HIS A 115 -5.19 -4.69 4.52
C HIS A 115 -6.63 -4.70 4.01
N GLY A 116 -7.57 -5.26 4.76
CA GLY A 116 -9.00 -5.27 4.42
C GLY A 116 -9.61 -3.90 4.11
N GLN A 117 -10.90 -3.86 3.79
CA GLN A 117 -11.58 -2.65 3.30
C GLN A 117 -10.95 -2.02 2.05
N TRP A 118 -10.39 -2.86 1.18
CA TRP A 118 -9.75 -2.47 -0.08
C TRP A 118 -10.61 -1.56 -0.96
N TRP A 119 -11.94 -1.67 -0.88
CA TRP A 119 -12.89 -0.83 -1.61
C TRP A 119 -12.67 0.68 -1.39
N THR A 120 -12.13 1.09 -0.23
CA THR A 120 -11.77 2.49 0.05
C THR A 120 -10.66 2.98 -0.88
N LEU A 121 -9.69 2.14 -1.22
CA LEU A 121 -8.60 2.47 -2.14
C LEU A 121 -9.13 2.62 -3.57
N HIS A 122 -10.01 1.71 -4.00
CA HIS A 122 -10.64 1.82 -5.32
C HIS A 122 -11.51 3.07 -5.43
N THR A 123 -12.25 3.41 -4.37
CA THR A 123 -13.04 4.65 -4.32
C THR A 123 -12.13 5.88 -4.45
N ALA A 124 -11.05 5.93 -3.66
CA ALA A 124 -10.06 7.01 -3.75
C ALA A 124 -9.46 7.16 -5.15
N LEU A 125 -9.09 6.04 -5.80
CA LEU A 125 -8.55 6.05 -7.16
C LEU A 125 -9.57 6.53 -8.21
N GLN A 126 -10.85 6.14 -8.08
CA GLN A 126 -11.91 6.60 -8.99
C GLN A 126 -12.18 8.11 -8.83
N GLU A 127 -12.23 8.60 -7.58
CA GLU A 127 -12.44 10.03 -7.32
C GLU A 127 -11.27 10.87 -7.82
N ILE A 128 -10.03 10.44 -7.57
CA ILE A 128 -8.85 11.24 -7.91
C ILE A 128 -8.51 11.22 -9.40
N ALA A 129 -8.93 10.21 -10.15
CA ALA A 129 -8.62 10.08 -11.58
C ALA A 129 -9.12 11.26 -12.44
N LEU A 130 -10.10 12.04 -11.96
CA LEU A 130 -10.56 13.26 -12.63
C LEU A 130 -9.63 14.46 -12.41
N ASP A 131 -8.85 14.45 -11.33
CA ASP A 131 -7.98 15.55 -10.92
C ASP A 131 -6.52 15.37 -11.38
N VAL A 132 -6.12 14.14 -11.77
CA VAL A 132 -4.72 13.80 -12.05
C VAL A 132 -4.55 13.04 -13.36
N ASP A 133 -3.49 13.38 -14.09
CA ASP A 133 -3.00 12.63 -15.25
C ASP A 133 -2.00 11.56 -14.78
N CYS A 134 -2.52 10.45 -14.26
CA CYS A 134 -1.75 9.34 -13.71
C CYS A 134 -2.49 8.01 -13.88
N PHE A 135 -1.78 6.98 -14.36
CA PHE A 135 -2.29 5.60 -14.32
C PHE A 135 -2.16 5.06 -12.89
N MET A 136 -3.24 4.54 -12.33
CA MET A 136 -3.26 4.04 -10.96
C MET A 136 -3.86 2.64 -10.90
N ALA A 137 -3.22 1.75 -10.15
CA ALA A 137 -3.70 0.39 -9.94
C ALA A 137 -3.58 0.01 -8.46
N VAL A 138 -4.57 -0.73 -7.95
CA VAL A 138 -4.47 -1.43 -6.66
C VAL A 138 -4.10 -2.87 -6.94
N VAL A 139 -3.08 -3.36 -6.23
CA VAL A 139 -2.65 -4.75 -6.27
C VAL A 139 -2.74 -5.30 -4.87
N THR A 140 -3.55 -6.34 -4.70
CA THR A 140 -3.74 -7.04 -3.45
C THR A 140 -2.89 -8.31 -3.42
N TRP A 141 -1.94 -8.39 -2.49
CA TRP A 141 -0.91 -9.44 -2.54
C TRP A 141 -1.49 -10.86 -2.40
N TRP A 142 -2.52 -11.05 -1.57
CA TRP A 142 -3.12 -12.38 -1.38
C TRP A 142 -3.97 -12.82 -2.58
N GLU A 143 -4.45 -11.89 -3.41
CA GLU A 143 -5.10 -12.23 -4.66
C GLU A 143 -4.07 -12.74 -5.68
N LEU A 144 -2.90 -12.09 -5.75
CA LEU A 144 -1.79 -12.56 -6.59
C LEU A 144 -1.23 -13.91 -6.12
N ALA A 145 -1.18 -14.14 -4.81
CA ALA A 145 -0.64 -15.35 -4.21
C ALA A 145 -1.71 -16.43 -3.94
N CYS A 146 -2.92 -16.29 -4.47
CA CYS A 146 -4.07 -17.10 -4.05
C CYS A 146 -3.86 -18.62 -4.22
N GLU A 147 -3.18 -19.05 -5.29
CA GLU A 147 -2.84 -20.46 -5.51
C GLU A 147 -1.88 -20.97 -4.44
N LYS A 148 -0.82 -20.21 -4.15
CA LYS A 148 0.15 -20.57 -3.13
C LYS A 148 -0.48 -20.60 -1.74
N ILE A 149 -1.35 -19.64 -1.41
CA ILE A 149 -2.08 -19.59 -0.14
C ILE A 149 -2.91 -20.85 0.06
N LYS A 150 -3.62 -21.32 -0.99
CA LYS A 150 -4.39 -22.57 -0.92
C LYS A 150 -3.52 -23.80 -0.69
N GLU A 151 -2.27 -23.79 -1.15
CA GLU A 151 -1.33 -24.89 -0.92
C GLU A 151 -0.75 -24.89 0.49
N VAL A 152 -0.51 -23.71 1.09
CA VAL A 152 0.20 -23.61 2.38
C VAL A 152 -0.72 -23.47 3.59
N CYS A 153 -1.91 -22.89 3.43
CA CYS A 153 -2.82 -22.67 4.55
C CYS A 153 -3.57 -23.95 4.91
N GLU A 154 -3.45 -24.36 6.17
CA GLU A 154 -4.17 -25.51 6.73
C GLU A 154 -5.66 -25.22 6.99
N THR A 155 -6.04 -23.94 7.03
CA THR A 155 -7.41 -23.47 7.26
C THR A 155 -7.80 -22.39 6.24
N PRO A 156 -9.11 -22.08 6.06
CA PRO A 156 -9.52 -21.04 5.13
C PRO A 156 -8.91 -19.68 5.48
N PHE A 157 -8.12 -19.13 4.56
CA PHE A 157 -7.51 -17.81 4.71
C PHE A 157 -8.57 -16.70 4.64
N LYS A 158 -8.69 -15.91 5.72
CA LYS A 158 -9.59 -14.75 5.81
C LYS A 158 -8.93 -13.54 6.46
N HIS A 159 -8.25 -13.76 7.58
CA HIS A 159 -7.59 -12.75 8.41
C HIS A 159 -6.64 -13.44 9.40
N ALA A 160 -5.45 -12.87 9.62
CA ALA A 160 -4.34 -13.44 10.42
C ALA A 160 -3.78 -14.77 9.86
#